data_AF-A0ABD0P2U5-F1
#
_entry.id   AF-A0ABD0P2U5-F1
#
_cell.length_a   1.000
_cell.length_b   1.000
_cell.length_c   1.000
_cell.angle_alpha   90.00
_cell.angle_beta   90.00
_cell.angle_gamma   90.00
#
_symmetry.space_group_name_H-M   'P 1'
#
loop_
_entity.id
_entity.type
_entity.pdbx_description
1 polymer ?
#
loop_
_entity_poly.entity_id
_entity_poly.type
_entity_poly.pdbx_seq_one_letter_code
_entity_poly.pdbx_strand_id
1 'polypeptide(L)'
;GNTLRKSLLTHYFGNQKPHTKALEYSGGNSSSSGGGSPGQDSDKPGTSLVDIQCALDNVGASELVVDLIVSTKNDRIFEESILLGIALLRGGNTQIQNSFYNQLHKQKKSEKFFKVFYDRMEQAQKEIRSSVSVNMFELSCRKREEEGEGSGIRHKK
;
A
#
# COMPACT_ATOMS: atom_id res chain seq x y z
N GLY A 1 13.90 -15.39 16.01
CA GLY A 1 13.75 -14.69 14.72
C GLY A 1 15.06 -14.67 13.94
N ASN A 2 16.00 -13.81 14.34
CA ASN A 2 17.21 -13.54 13.57
C ASN A 2 18.14 -14.75 13.40
N THR A 3 18.33 -15.57 14.43
CA THR A 3 19.12 -16.83 14.35
C THR A 3 18.53 -17.80 13.33
N LEU A 4 17.20 -17.97 13.34
CA LEU A 4 16.49 -18.81 12.38
C LEU A 4 16.63 -18.26 10.96
N ARG A 5 16.47 -16.93 10.77
CA ARG A 5 16.68 -16.28 9.48
C ARG A 5 18.10 -16.54 8.94
N LYS A 6 19.13 -16.37 9.77
CA LYS A 6 20.55 -16.61 9.38
C LYS A 6 20.79 -18.07 9.02
N SER A 7 20.24 -19.01 9.80
CA SER A 7 20.32 -20.45 9.51
C SER A 7 19.64 -20.80 8.18
N LEU A 8 18.40 -20.34 7.96
CA LEU A 8 17.68 -20.58 6.71
C LEU A 8 18.37 -19.96 5.51
N LEU A 9 18.85 -18.72 5.60
CA LEU A 9 19.61 -18.08 4.52
C LEU A 9 20.85 -18.90 4.14
N THR A 10 21.59 -19.37 5.15
CA THR A 10 22.78 -20.22 4.92
C THR A 10 22.40 -21.56 4.30
N HIS A 11 21.27 -22.15 4.69
CA HIS A 11 20.80 -23.42 4.13
C HIS A 11 20.35 -23.29 2.66
N TYR A 12 19.62 -22.24 2.31
CA TYR A 12 19.08 -22.05 0.95
C TYR A 12 20.08 -21.45 -0.03
N PHE A 13 20.99 -20.58 0.43
CA PHE A 13 21.92 -19.84 -0.44
C PHE A 13 23.39 -20.20 -0.20
N GLY A 14 23.69 -21.08 0.76
CA GLY A 14 25.05 -21.43 1.16
C GLY A 14 25.78 -20.29 1.91
N ASN A 15 27.07 -20.47 2.16
CA ASN A 15 27.95 -19.41 2.66
C ASN A 15 28.37 -18.41 1.56
N GLN A 16 27.89 -18.60 0.33
CA GLN A 16 28.11 -17.65 -0.75
C GLN A 16 27.15 -16.48 -0.54
N LYS A 17 27.70 -15.29 -0.32
CA LYS A 17 26.92 -14.05 -0.33
C LYS A 17 26.03 -14.07 -1.58
N PRO A 18 24.71 -13.84 -1.49
CA PRO A 18 23.85 -13.85 -2.67
C PRO A 18 24.44 -12.86 -3.67
N HIS A 19 24.92 -13.39 -4.80
CA HIS A 19 25.62 -12.61 -5.80
C HIS A 19 24.59 -11.68 -6.44
N THR A 20 24.63 -10.40 -6.08
CA THR A 20 23.80 -9.31 -6.63
C THR A 20 24.22 -8.95 -8.07
N LYS A 21 24.52 -9.94 -8.92
CA LYS A 21 24.91 -9.73 -10.31
C LYS A 21 23.73 -9.41 -11.24
N ALA A 22 22.50 -9.48 -10.74
CA ALA A 22 21.30 -9.22 -11.54
C ALA A 22 20.94 -7.73 -11.71
N LEU A 23 21.66 -6.80 -11.06
CA LEU A 23 21.40 -5.35 -11.15
C LEU A 23 22.43 -4.58 -11.97
N GLU A 24 23.46 -5.22 -12.53
CA GLU A 24 24.54 -4.55 -13.28
C GLU A 24 24.18 -4.15 -14.72
N TYR A 25 22.92 -4.32 -15.16
CA TYR A 25 22.45 -3.78 -16.44
C TYR A 25 21.97 -2.32 -16.33
N SER A 26 22.74 -1.45 -15.67
CA SER A 26 22.69 0.02 -15.86
C SER A 26 23.86 0.71 -15.14
N GLY A 27 25.09 0.45 -15.59
CA GLY A 27 26.31 0.99 -14.98
C GLY A 27 27.01 2.03 -15.87
N GLY A 28 26.50 3.27 -15.88
CA GLY A 28 27.22 4.43 -16.40
C GLY A 28 28.04 5.12 -15.30
N ASN A 29 29.35 4.86 -15.29
CA ASN A 29 30.45 5.69 -14.79
C ASN A 29 30.36 6.33 -13.39
N SER A 30 31.13 5.81 -12.42
CA SER A 30 31.69 6.58 -11.30
C SER A 30 32.89 5.85 -10.68
N SER A 31 34.08 6.41 -10.92
CA SER A 31 35.35 6.04 -10.31
C SER A 31 35.46 6.58 -8.88
N SER A 32 35.76 5.74 -7.89
CA SER A 32 36.51 6.18 -6.70
C SER A 32 37.17 5.01 -5.96
N SER A 33 38.47 5.19 -5.80
CA SER A 33 39.49 4.44 -5.10
C SER A 33 39.32 4.30 -3.58
N GLY A 34 39.79 3.16 -3.04
CA GLY A 34 40.66 3.14 -1.86
C GLY A 34 40.03 2.86 -0.49
N GLY A 35 40.63 1.91 0.25
CA GLY A 35 40.62 1.90 1.72
C GLY A 35 39.96 0.69 2.36
N GLY A 36 40.76 -0.31 2.77
CA GLY A 36 40.31 -1.44 3.56
C GLY A 36 40.06 -1.10 5.04
N SER A 37 39.14 -1.83 5.65
CA SER A 37 39.00 -2.02 7.11
C SER A 37 38.39 -3.39 7.38
N PRO A 38 39.00 -4.25 8.22
CA PRO A 38 38.44 -5.55 8.59
C PRO A 38 37.61 -5.37 9.87
N GLY A 39 36.29 -5.60 9.79
CA GLY A 39 35.41 -5.57 10.95
C GLY A 39 34.20 -4.67 10.78
N GLN A 40 33.29 -5.04 9.87
CA GLN A 40 31.92 -4.53 9.88
C GLN A 40 30.99 -5.72 9.68
N ASP A 41 30.18 -5.99 10.71
CA ASP A 41 29.01 -6.85 10.65
C ASP A 41 28.22 -6.47 9.39
N SER A 42 28.36 -7.31 8.36
CA SER A 42 27.86 -7.03 7.01
C SER A 42 26.40 -7.44 6.91
N ASP A 43 25.53 -6.83 7.73
CA ASP A 43 24.07 -6.91 7.63
C ASP A 43 23.52 -5.68 6.88
N LYS A 44 24.30 -5.12 5.95
CA LYS A 44 23.87 -4.02 5.06
C LYS A 44 23.48 -4.60 3.70
N PRO A 45 22.19 -4.62 3.32
CA PRO A 45 21.84 -5.00 1.95
C PRO A 45 22.40 -3.92 1.03
N GLY A 46 23.31 -4.29 0.14
CA GLY A 46 23.92 -3.38 -0.86
C GLY A 46 22.94 -2.92 -1.95
N THR A 47 21.64 -3.15 -1.79
CA THR A 47 20.59 -2.76 -2.73
C THR A 47 19.87 -1.53 -2.21
N SER A 48 19.94 -0.43 -2.95
CA SER A 48 19.15 0.77 -2.63
C SER A 48 17.66 0.47 -2.81
N LEU A 49 16.81 1.17 -2.04
CA LEU A 49 15.35 1.12 -2.24
C LEU A 49 14.97 1.42 -3.70
N VAL A 50 15.67 2.38 -4.31
CA VAL A 50 15.47 2.80 -5.70
C VAL A 50 15.78 1.64 -6.65
N ASP A 51 16.88 0.91 -6.44
CA ASP A 51 17.26 -0.23 -7.28
C ASP A 51 16.21 -1.34 -7.22
N ILE A 52 15.65 -1.60 -6.03
CA ILE A 52 14.59 -2.59 -5.85
C ILE A 52 13.32 -2.15 -6.58
N GLN A 53 12.92 -0.89 -6.45
CA GLN A 53 11.75 -0.35 -7.16
C GLN A 53 11.92 -0.47 -8.67
N CYS A 54 13.07 -0.09 -9.21
CA CYS A 54 13.37 -0.18 -10.64
C CYS A 54 13.40 -1.64 -11.13
N ALA A 55 13.99 -2.56 -10.35
CA ALA A 55 13.99 -3.99 -10.69
C ALA A 55 12.58 -4.58 -10.76
N LEU A 56 11.71 -4.19 -9.81
CA LEU A 56 10.30 -4.60 -9.82
C LEU A 56 9.54 -4.00 -11.01
N ASP A 57 9.78 -2.75 -11.34
CA ASP A 57 9.15 -2.09 -12.49
C ASP A 57 9.58 -2.72 -13.82
N ASN A 58 10.85 -3.11 -13.94
CA ASN A 58 11.38 -3.81 -15.12
C ASN A 58 10.71 -5.17 -15.36
N VAL A 59 10.20 -5.83 -14.31
CA VAL A 59 9.40 -7.06 -14.43
C VAL A 59 7.90 -6.80 -14.51
N GLY A 60 7.46 -5.54 -14.65
CA GLY A 60 6.07 -5.17 -14.91
C GLY A 60 5.22 -4.91 -13.66
N ALA A 61 5.83 -4.61 -12.50
CA ALA A 61 5.06 -4.37 -11.28
C ALA A 61 4.09 -3.18 -11.39
N SER A 62 4.46 -2.10 -12.08
CA SER A 62 3.56 -0.94 -12.30
C SER A 62 2.36 -1.29 -13.18
N GLU A 63 2.56 -2.10 -14.22
CA GLU A 63 1.48 -2.62 -15.07
C GLU A 63 0.52 -3.50 -14.27
N LEU A 64 1.05 -4.44 -13.48
CA LEU A 64 0.26 -5.31 -12.63
C LEU A 64 -0.60 -4.51 -11.65
N VAL A 65 -0.05 -3.49 -10.99
CA VAL A 65 -0.81 -2.63 -10.06
C VAL A 65 -1.97 -1.94 -10.77
N VAL A 66 -1.75 -1.36 -11.94
CA VAL A 66 -2.81 -0.69 -12.72
C VAL A 66 -3.90 -1.69 -13.10
N ASP A 67 -3.51 -2.88 -13.56
CA ASP A 67 -4.46 -3.91 -14.00
C ASP A 67 -5.29 -4.47 -12.85
N LEU A 68 -4.68 -4.70 -11.69
CA LEU A 68 -5.39 -5.14 -10.49
C LEU A 68 -6.40 -4.10 -10.02
N ILE A 69 -6.00 -2.82 -9.96
CA ILE A 69 -6.89 -1.72 -9.56
C ILE A 69 -8.11 -1.63 -10.49
N VAL A 70 -7.91 -1.79 -11.80
CA VAL A 70 -9.00 -1.69 -12.77
C VAL A 70 -9.91 -2.92 -12.77
N SER A 71 -9.38 -4.10 -12.47
CA SER A 71 -10.05 -5.37 -12.79
C SER A 71 -10.58 -6.12 -11.57
N THR A 72 -10.02 -5.89 -10.38
CA THR A 72 -10.39 -6.67 -9.19
C THR A 72 -11.71 -6.22 -8.57
N LYS A 73 -12.52 -7.18 -8.16
CA LYS A 73 -13.71 -6.96 -7.31
C LYS A 73 -13.47 -7.30 -5.83
N ASN A 74 -12.32 -7.90 -5.52
CA ASN A 74 -11.98 -8.30 -4.16
C ASN A 74 -11.31 -7.13 -3.44
N ASP A 75 -11.93 -6.66 -2.36
CA ASP A 75 -11.48 -5.49 -1.62
C ASP A 75 -10.09 -5.64 -1.01
N ARG A 76 -9.73 -6.85 -0.54
CA ARG A 76 -8.38 -7.11 0.00
C ARG A 76 -7.33 -7.00 -1.10
N ILE A 77 -7.62 -7.55 -2.29
CA ILE A 77 -6.71 -7.46 -3.43
C ILE A 77 -6.56 -6.00 -3.88
N PHE A 78 -7.67 -5.25 -3.89
CA PHE A 78 -7.65 -3.83 -4.21
C PHE A 78 -6.74 -3.07 -3.25
N GLU A 79 -6.93 -3.23 -1.94
CA GLU A 79 -6.14 -2.56 -0.91
C GLU A 79 -4.64 -2.88 -1.01
N GLU A 80 -4.28 -4.17 -1.14
CA GLU A 80 -2.88 -4.59 -1.31
C GLU A 80 -2.26 -4.02 -2.61
N SER A 81 -3.06 -3.87 -3.67
CA SER A 81 -2.62 -3.24 -4.92
C SER A 81 -2.31 -1.75 -4.72
N ILE A 82 -3.13 -1.04 -3.92
CA ILE A 82 -2.86 0.35 -3.55
C ILE A 82 -1.57 0.44 -2.73
N LEU A 83 -1.39 -0.43 -1.74
CA LEU A 83 -0.19 -0.44 -0.90
C LEU A 83 1.08 -0.70 -1.71
N LEU A 84 1.03 -1.64 -2.67
CA LEU A 84 2.13 -1.88 -3.59
C LEU A 84 2.41 -0.65 -4.46
N GLY A 85 1.38 0.00 -5.01
CA GLY A 85 1.53 1.24 -5.77
C GLY A 85 2.21 2.35 -4.97
N ILE A 86 1.83 2.53 -3.71
CA ILE A 86 2.45 3.49 -2.78
C ILE A 86 3.92 3.11 -2.53
N ALA A 87 4.22 1.83 -2.30
CA ALA A 87 5.58 1.36 -2.05
C ALA A 87 6.51 1.56 -3.26
N LEU A 88 6.00 1.33 -4.48
CA LEU A 88 6.71 1.56 -5.74
C LEU A 88 7.00 3.05 -5.95
N LEU A 89 6.05 3.94 -5.62
CA LEU A 89 6.20 5.39 -5.79
C LEU A 89 6.89 6.08 -4.59
N ARG A 90 7.24 5.34 -3.53
CA ARG A 90 7.83 5.89 -2.31
C ARG A 90 9.15 6.59 -2.62
N GLY A 91 9.30 7.81 -2.10
CA GLY A 91 10.50 8.62 -2.34
C GLY A 91 10.52 9.32 -3.71
N GLY A 92 9.46 9.20 -4.52
CA GLY A 92 9.32 9.96 -5.76
C GLY A 92 10.23 9.49 -6.88
N ASN A 93 10.43 8.18 -7.02
CA ASN A 93 11.24 7.60 -8.09
C ASN A 93 10.64 7.93 -9.48
N THR A 94 11.34 8.75 -10.26
CA THR A 94 10.88 9.28 -11.54
C THR A 94 10.68 8.21 -12.60
N GLN A 95 11.46 7.13 -12.58
CA GLN A 95 11.28 6.00 -13.50
C GLN A 95 9.90 5.36 -13.28
N ILE A 96 9.56 5.09 -12.03
CA ILE A 96 8.29 4.47 -11.66
C ILE A 96 7.11 5.38 -12.00
N GLN A 97 7.24 6.68 -11.72
CA GLN A 97 6.23 7.67 -12.11
C GLN A 97 5.98 7.68 -13.62
N ASN A 98 7.05 7.61 -14.43
CA ASN A 98 6.94 7.54 -15.89
C ASN A 98 6.26 6.24 -16.35
N SER A 99 6.53 5.12 -15.69
CA SER A 99 5.87 3.84 -15.98
C SER A 99 4.37 3.93 -15.70
N PHE A 100 3.94 4.42 -14.53
CA PHE A 100 2.51 4.67 -14.25
C PHE A 100 1.88 5.64 -15.25
N TYR A 101 2.57 6.73 -15.59
CA TYR A 101 2.10 7.69 -16.59
C TYR A 101 1.88 7.02 -17.96
N ASN A 102 2.83 6.20 -18.42
CA ASN A 102 2.70 5.48 -19.68
C ASN A 102 1.51 4.51 -19.64
N GLN A 103 1.30 3.78 -18.54
CA GLN A 103 0.16 2.86 -18.44
C GLN A 103 -1.19 3.58 -18.42
N LEU A 104 -1.30 4.70 -17.72
CA LEU A 104 -2.54 5.44 -17.66
C LEU A 104 -2.82 6.22 -18.96
N HIS A 105 -1.79 6.86 -19.52
CA HIS A 105 -1.93 7.74 -20.68
C HIS A 105 -1.89 7.00 -22.02
N LYS A 106 -0.89 6.13 -22.25
CA LYS A 106 -0.69 5.47 -23.55
C LYS A 106 -1.59 4.26 -23.74
N GLN A 107 -1.83 3.48 -22.69
CA GLN A 107 -2.70 2.30 -22.78
C GLN A 107 -4.21 2.62 -22.61
N LYS A 108 -4.59 3.90 -22.50
CA LYS A 108 -5.98 4.37 -22.33
C LYS A 108 -6.72 3.71 -21.15
N LYS A 109 -5.99 3.23 -20.14
CA LYS A 109 -6.56 2.64 -18.92
C LYS A 109 -7.00 3.70 -17.90
N SER A 110 -6.66 4.97 -18.12
CA SER A 110 -6.93 6.09 -17.21
C SER A 110 -8.40 6.20 -16.82
N GLU A 111 -9.34 6.14 -17.77
CA GLU A 111 -10.76 6.33 -17.49
C GLU A 111 -11.29 5.32 -16.46
N LYS A 112 -11.06 4.03 -16.71
CA LYS A 112 -11.49 2.97 -15.79
C LYS A 112 -10.75 3.04 -14.47
N PHE A 113 -9.45 3.32 -14.51
CA PHE A 113 -8.63 3.46 -13.30
C PHE A 113 -9.22 4.52 -12.37
N PHE A 114 -9.43 5.74 -12.86
CA PHE A 114 -9.99 6.82 -12.05
C PHE A 114 -11.45 6.58 -11.66
N LYS A 115 -12.23 5.93 -12.52
CA LYS A 115 -13.60 5.54 -12.19
C LYS A 115 -13.67 4.62 -10.97
N VAL A 116 -12.78 3.63 -10.86
CA VAL A 116 -12.75 2.72 -9.70
C VAL A 116 -12.49 3.49 -8.40
N PHE A 117 -11.54 4.44 -8.40
CA PHE A 117 -11.30 5.28 -7.22
C PHE A 117 -12.50 6.16 -6.90
N TYR A 118 -13.10 6.78 -7.92
CA TYR A 118 -14.28 7.62 -7.73
C TYR A 118 -15.43 6.84 -7.08
N ASP A 119 -15.81 5.70 -7.66
CA ASP A 119 -16.93 4.89 -7.19
C ASP A 119 -16.66 4.40 -5.74
N ARG A 120 -15.43 4.00 -5.41
CA ARG A 120 -15.04 3.59 -4.04
C ARG A 120 -15.04 4.74 -3.04
N MET A 121 -14.55 5.92 -3.41
CA MET A 121 -14.61 7.10 -2.54
C MET A 121 -16.06 7.53 -2.30
N GLU A 122 -16.92 7.46 -3.31
CA GLU A 122 -18.34 7.77 -3.18
C GLU A 122 -19.03 6.79 -2.20
N GLN A 123 -18.72 5.51 -2.32
CA GLN A 123 -19.23 4.47 -1.41
C GLN A 123 -18.77 4.72 0.03
N ALA A 124 -17.48 4.95 0.26
CA ALA A 124 -16.96 5.29 1.59
C ALA A 124 -17.64 6.55 2.16
N GLN A 125 -17.86 7.56 1.33
CA GLN A 125 -18.56 8.78 1.76
C GLN A 125 -20.04 8.51 2.12
N LYS A 126 -20.73 7.62 1.39
CA LYS A 126 -22.10 7.19 1.71
C LYS A 126 -22.15 6.44 3.04
N GLU A 127 -21.21 5.54 3.29
CA GLU A 127 -21.11 4.77 4.54
C GLU A 127 -20.86 5.67 5.76
N ILE A 128 -19.95 6.65 5.64
CA ILE A 128 -19.71 7.65 6.68
C ILE A 128 -20.99 8.47 6.94
N ARG A 129 -21.67 8.94 5.90
CA ARG A 129 -22.92 9.72 6.07
C ARG A 129 -24.04 8.92 6.71
N SER A 130 -24.21 7.66 6.30
CA SER A 130 -25.23 6.77 6.87
C SER A 130 -24.97 6.50 8.35
N SER A 131 -23.72 6.24 8.75
CA SER A 131 -23.39 6.01 10.17
C SER A 131 -23.59 7.28 11.01
N VAL A 132 -23.25 8.47 10.49
CA VAL A 132 -23.49 9.75 11.17
C VAL A 132 -24.99 10.07 11.31
N SER A 133 -25.82 9.79 10.29
CA SER A 133 -27.27 10.04 10.36
C SER A 133 -28.01 9.10 11.31
N VAL A 134 -27.56 7.85 11.42
CA VAL A 134 -28.18 6.86 12.34
C VAL A 134 -27.82 7.19 13.79
N ASN A 135 -26.60 7.67 14.06
CA ASN A 135 -26.18 8.09 15.40
C ASN A 135 -27.00 9.27 15.96
N MET A 136 -27.50 10.17 15.10
CA MET A 136 -28.31 11.31 15.53
C MET A 136 -29.77 10.92 15.86
N PHE A 137 -30.29 9.88 15.22
CA PHE A 137 -31.63 9.37 15.50
C PHE A 137 -31.70 8.66 16.86
N GLU A 138 -30.70 7.83 17.20
CA GLU A 138 -30.66 7.15 18.50
C GLU A 138 -30.47 8.10 19.69
N LEU A 139 -29.65 9.15 19.54
CA LEU A 139 -29.52 10.20 20.57
C LEU A 139 -30.83 10.98 20.78
N SER A 140 -31.65 11.16 19.75
CA SER A 140 -32.93 11.87 19.85
C SER A 140 -34.04 11.01 20.46
N CYS A 141 -34.04 9.68 20.24
CA CYS A 141 -34.99 8.76 20.85
C CYS A 141 -34.79 8.62 22.36
N ARG A 142 -33.54 8.53 22.86
CA ARG A 142 -33.27 8.42 24.30
C ARG A 142 -33.64 9.67 25.10
N LYS A 143 -33.65 10.86 24.48
CA LYS A 143 -34.06 12.10 25.15
C LYS A 143 -35.58 12.23 25.31
N ARG A 144 -36.38 11.45 24.58
CA ARG A 144 -37.85 11.52 24.64
C ARG A 144 -38.47 10.50 25.61
N GLU A 145 -37.71 9.51 26.07
CA GLU A 145 -38.19 8.54 27.06
C GLU A 145 -37.99 9.01 28.50
N GLU A 146 -37.02 9.91 28.77
CA GLU A 146 -36.77 10.42 30.13
C GLU A 146 -37.76 11.51 30.60
N GLU A 147 -38.50 12.15 29.69
CA GLU A 147 -39.47 13.21 30.02
C GLU A 147 -40.92 12.70 30.17
N GLY A 148 -41.16 11.39 30.02
CA GLY A 148 -42.50 10.77 29.97
C GLY A 148 -43.03 10.15 31.27
N GLU A 149 -42.18 9.87 32.27
CA GLU A 149 -42.59 9.26 33.54
C GLU A 149 -42.73 10.32 34.64
N GLY A 150 -43.82 11.08 34.61
CA GLY A 150 -44.04 12.12 35.61
C GLY A 150 -45.44 12.74 35.66
N SER A 151 -46.50 12.04 35.25
CA SER A 151 -47.85 12.55 35.51
C SER A 151 -48.91 11.46 35.53
N GLY A 152 -49.55 11.32 36.70
CA GLY A 152 -50.95 10.95 36.77
C GLY A 152 -51.28 9.52 37.19
N ILE A 153 -51.16 9.23 38.48
CA ILE A 153 -52.08 8.27 39.12
C ILE A 153 -52.90 9.03 40.16
N ARG A 154 -54.01 9.62 39.69
CA ARG A 154 -55.18 9.89 40.53
C ARG A 154 -56.18 8.78 40.22
N HIS A 155 -56.41 7.87 41.15
CA HIS A 155 -57.69 7.15 41.20
C HIS A 155 -58.23 7.17 42.62
N LYS A 156 -59.40 7.81 42.69
CA LYS A 156 -60.30 8.01 43.83
C LYS A 156 -61.25 6.80 43.83
N LYS A 157 -61.37 6.07 44.94
CA LYS A 157 -62.56 5.95 45.81
C LYS A 157 -62.38 4.81 46.79
#